data_AF-A0A3D1IGL1-F1
#
_entry.id   AF-A0A3D1IGL1-F1
#
_cell.length_a   1.000
_cell.length_b   1.000
_cell.length_c   1.000
_cell.angle_alpha   90.00
_cell.angle_beta   90.00
_cell.angle_gamma   90.00
#
_symmetry.space_group_name_H-M   'P 1'
#
loop_
_entity.id
_entity.type
_entity.pdbx_description
1 polymer ?
#
loop_
_entity_poly.entity_id
_entity_poly.type
_entity_poly.pdbx_seq_one_letter_code
_entity_poly.pdbx_strand_id
1 'polypeptide(L)' 'MQPWTLLHKGLTTFSMPRTAIIRSFVMNHLIHHRAQLGVYLHLNDAPVPSIYGTSADEDPFA' A
#
# COMPACT_ATOMS: atom_id res chain seq x y z
N MET A 1 -22.31 7.45 12.03
CA MET A 1 -21.29 8.33 11.42
C MET A 1 -21.75 8.66 10.00
N GLN A 2 -21.63 9.91 9.56
CA GLN A 2 -22.00 10.27 8.18
C GLN A 2 -21.02 9.65 7.18
N PRO A 3 -21.50 9.08 6.05
CA PRO A 3 -20.64 8.53 5.02
C PRO A 3 -19.84 9.64 4.32
N TRP A 4 -18.61 9.31 3.90
CA TRP A 4 -17.81 10.15 3.02
C TRP A 4 -17.74 9.50 1.65
N THR A 5 -17.89 10.31 0.60
CA THR A 5 -17.98 9.83 -0.77
C THR A 5 -16.70 10.18 -1.54
N LEU A 6 -16.03 9.16 -2.11
CA LEU A 6 -15.00 9.38 -3.12
C LEU A 6 -15.67 9.52 -4.49
N LEU A 7 -15.35 10.60 -5.20
CA LEU A 7 -15.78 10.82 -6.57
C LEU A 7 -14.60 10.66 -7.53
N HIS A 8 -14.79 9.90 -8.60
CA HIS A 8 -13.88 9.85 -9.74
C HIS A 8 -14.56 10.50 -10.93
N LYS A 9 -14.07 11.67 -11.36
CA LYS A 9 -14.67 12.46 -12.46
C LYS A 9 -16.17 12.71 -12.26
N GLY A 10 -16.58 12.96 -11.01
CA GLY A 10 -17.99 13.18 -10.64
C GLY A 10 -18.82 11.92 -10.42
N LEU A 11 -18.28 10.72 -10.71
CA LEU A 11 -18.94 9.45 -10.45
C LEU A 11 -18.60 8.92 -9.06
N THR A 12 -19.61 8.48 -8.31
CA THR A 12 -19.39 7.89 -6.98
C THR A 12 -18.62 6.58 -7.11
N THR A 13 -17.44 6.53 -6.49
CA THR A 13 -16.57 5.34 -6.44
C THR A 13 -16.71 4.60 -5.12
N PHE A 14 -16.73 5.33 -4.00
CA PHE A 14 -16.99 4.78 -2.66
C PHE A 14 -17.94 5.70 -1.92
N SER A 15 -18.81 5.13 -1.09
CA SER A 15 -19.64 5.87 -0.12
C SER A 15 -19.82 5.03 1.14
N MET A 16 -19.02 5.34 2.17
CA MET A 16 -19.02 4.64 3.46
C MET A 16 -18.31 5.52 4.52
N PRO A 17 -18.30 5.16 5.81
CA PRO A 17 -17.59 5.94 6.82
C PRO A 17 -16.11 6.17 6.44
N ARG A 18 -15.62 7.41 6.61
CA ARG A 18 -14.27 7.80 6.18
C ARG A 18 -13.17 6.91 6.76
N THR A 19 -13.30 6.52 8.02
CA THR A 19 -12.35 5.64 8.72
C THR A 19 -12.25 4.27 8.06
N ALA A 20 -13.37 3.75 7.56
CA ALA A 20 -13.43 2.48 6.87
C ALA A 20 -12.68 2.55 5.53
N ILE A 21 -12.87 3.61 4.71
CA ILE A 21 -12.14 3.80 3.44
C ILE A 21 -10.63 3.91 3.67
N ILE A 22 -10.21 4.71 4.66
CA ILE A 22 -8.79 4.88 4.97
C ILE A 22 -8.16 3.53 5.32
N ARG A 23 -8.82 2.74 6.17
CA ARG A 23 -8.31 1.44 6.60
C ARG A 23 -8.34 0.39 5.48
N SER A 24 -9.48 0.20 4.83
CA SER A 24 -9.71 -0.95 3.95
C SER A 24 -9.27 -0.71 2.52
N PHE A 25 -9.28 0.53 2.05
CA PHE A 25 -8.89 0.88 0.69
C PHE A 25 -7.51 1.54 0.67
N VAL A 26 -7.36 2.72 1.28
CA VAL A 26 -6.14 3.54 1.12
C VAL A 26 -4.90 2.79 1.65
N MET A 27 -4.94 2.32 2.89
CA MET A 27 -3.80 1.63 3.51
C MET A 27 -3.45 0.33 2.77
N ASN A 28 -4.47 -0.49 2.43
CA ASN A 28 -4.25 -1.73 1.69
C ASN A 28 -3.67 -1.48 0.28
N HIS A 29 -4.12 -0.43 -0.40
CA HIS A 29 -3.64 -0.05 -1.71
C HIS A 29 -2.18 0.42 -1.67
N LEU A 30 -1.81 1.21 -0.64
CA LEU A 30 -0.42 1.62 -0.41
C LEU A 30 0.49 0.42 -0.11
N ILE A 31 0.05 -0.53 0.72
CA ILE A 31 0.80 -1.75 1.02
C ILE A 31 1.00 -2.58 -0.25
N HIS A 32 -0.05 -2.73 -1.08
CA HIS A 32 0.02 -3.43 -2.36
C HIS A 32 1.03 -2.78 -3.33
N HIS A 33 0.95 -1.47 -3.54
CA HIS A 33 1.87 -0.77 -4.45
C HIS A 33 3.29 -0.71 -3.91
N ARG A 34 3.50 -0.68 -2.59
CA ARG A 34 4.83 -0.81 -2.00
C ARG A 34 5.47 -2.17 -2.33
N ALA A 35 4.69 -3.25 -2.30
CA ALA A 35 5.19 -4.57 -2.69
C ALA A 35 5.54 -4.62 -4.20
N GLN A 36 4.72 -4.02 -5.06
CA GLN A 36 5.03 -3.90 -6.50
C GLN A 36 6.33 -3.11 -6.74
N LEU A 37 6.53 -2.00 -6.02
CA LEU A 37 7.78 -1.25 -6.09
C LEU A 37 8.98 -2.10 -5.66
N GLY A 38 8.84 -2.89 -4.59
CA GLY A 38 9.88 -3.82 -4.15
C GLY A 38 10.28 -4.82 -5.24
N VAL A 39 9.31 -5.36 -5.98
CA VAL A 39 9.58 -6.24 -7.14
C VAL A 39 10.37 -5.50 -8.21
N TYR A 40 10.01 -4.25 -8.53
CA TYR A 40 10.75 -3.47 -9.52
C TYR A 40 12.17 -3.14 -9.10
N LEU A 41 12.41 -2.83 -7.82
CA LEU A 41 13.77 -2.66 -7.30
C LEU A 41 14.59 -3.94 -7.48
N HIS A 42 14.02 -5.09 -7.07
CA HIS A 42 14.68 -6.38 -7.21
C HIS A 42 15.00 -6.75 -8.66
N LEU A 43 14.06 -6.54 -9.59
CA LEU A 43 14.27 -6.80 -11.03
C LEU A 43 15.32 -5.88 -11.69
N ASN A 44 15.70 -4.78 -11.03
CA ASN A 44 16.72 -3.84 -11.50
C ASN A 44 18.01 -3.91 -10.66
N ASP A 45 18.22 -5.00 -9.91
CA ASP A 45 19.38 -5.21 -9.03
C ASP A 45 19.61 -4.05 -8.03
N ALA A 46 18.53 -3.33 -7.67
CA ALA A 46 18.55 -2.27 -6.69
C ALA A 46 18.17 -2.82 -5.30
N PRO A 47 18.81 -2.34 -4.21
CA PRO A 47 18.50 -2.80 -2.86
C PRO A 47 17.03 -2.62 -2.51
N VAL A 48 16.39 -3.68 -2.01
CA VAL A 48 15.02 -3.60 -1.51
C VAL A 48 15.08 -3.18 -0.05
N PRO A 49 14.35 -2.14 0.39
CA PRO A 49 14.35 -1.74 1.79
C PRO A 49 13.65 -2.79 2.67
N SER A 50 14.07 -2.90 3.93
CA SER A 50 13.33 -3.62 4.97
C SER A 50 11.89 -3.09 5.09
N ILE A 51 10.90 -3.98 5.04
CA ILE A 51 9.47 -3.62 5.04
C ILE A 51 8.75 -4.12 6.31
N TYR A 52 8.90 -5.41 6.63
CA TYR A 52 8.25 -6.08 7.77
C TYR A 52 9.23 -7.06 8.43
N GLY A 53 10.41 -6.58 8.82
CA GLY A 53 11.56 -7.40 9.17
C GLY A 53 12.70 -7.14 8.20
N THR A 54 13.78 -7.92 8.28
CA THR A 54 14.96 -7.72 7.42
C THR A 54 14.59 -7.78 5.94
N SER A 55 15.36 -7.07 5.11
CA SER A 55 15.25 -7.21 3.66
C SER A 55 15.68 -8.62 3.23
N ALA A 56 15.32 -9.01 2.00
CA ALA A 56 15.88 -10.20 1.36
C ALA A 56 17.41 -10.08 1.15
N ASP A 57 17.92 -8.85 1.12
CA ASP A 57 19.34 -8.53 0.94
C ASP A 57 20.14 -8.58 2.26
N GLU A 58 19.48 -8.84 3.39
CA GLU A 58 20.05 -8.80 4.74
C GLU A 58 19.93 -10.16 5.43
N ASP A 59 20.92 -10.56 6.23
CA ASP A 59 20.84 -11.78 7.05
C ASP A 59 19.88 -11.54 8.24
N PRO A 60 18.77 -12.31 8.36
CA PRO A 60 17.82 -12.17 9.46
C PRO A 60 18.37 -12.54 10.85
N PHE A 61 19.55 -13.14 10.95
CA PHE A 61 20.15 -13.63 12.20
C PHE A 61 21.58 -13.13 12.45
N ALA A 62 22.10 -12.23 11.62
CA ALA A 62 23.40 -11.59 11.85
C ALA A 62 23.39 -10.62 13.03
#